data_AF-C4IHB3-F1
#
_entry.id   AF-C4IHB3-F1
#
_cell.length_a   1.000
_cell.length_b   1.000
_cell.length_c   1.000
_cell.angle_alpha   90.00
_cell.angle_beta   90.00
_cell.angle_gamma   90.00
#
_symmetry.space_group_name_H-M   'P 1'
#
loop_
_entity.id
_entity.type
_entity.pdbx_description
1 polymer ?
#
loop_
_entity_poly.entity_id
_entity_poly.type
_entity_poly.pdbx_seq_one_letter_code
_entity_poly.pdbx_strand_id
1 'polypeptide(L)'
;MKTIFRELDDAFKVLLRMDESDDTKIRYKALIELQKYIDGFSWYTGSAKIRDEIEKYYKLPISHWACKTGRSPKNCNLILKRSSDTIRECIGYDKVDKILNGTLSDVKHVGNSLVVASLYARFASEFIIEDALRRTCRYQCSNEYDISELQVELKFLSAFTKWSWEFNIGKINNDKMAYIIQVLNSTEAGYLDDKVSFLKYFAKHKDMHLLDE
;
A
#
# COMPACT_ATOMS: atom_id res chain seq x y z
N MET A 1 20.98 9.89 0.00
CA MET A 1 19.75 9.14 0.30
C MET A 1 19.20 8.61 -1.02
N LYS A 2 18.96 7.30 -1.11
CA LYS A 2 18.49 6.63 -2.33
C LYS A 2 16.96 6.76 -2.40
N THR A 3 16.42 7.05 -3.58
CA THR A 3 14.96 7.12 -3.81
C THR A 3 14.43 5.73 -4.10
N ILE A 4 13.15 5.50 -3.84
CA ILE A 4 12.49 4.21 -4.13
C ILE A 4 12.61 3.83 -5.62
N PHE A 5 12.62 4.83 -6.52
CA PHE A 5 12.85 4.62 -7.96
C PHE A 5 14.22 3.99 -8.25
N ARG A 6 15.27 4.45 -7.58
CA ARG A 6 16.62 3.90 -7.73
C ARG A 6 16.78 2.57 -7.00
N GLU A 7 16.11 2.40 -5.86
CA GLU A 7 16.08 1.12 -5.14
C GLU A 7 15.45 0.03 -5.99
N LEU A 8 14.32 0.33 -6.65
CA LEU A 8 13.64 -0.58 -7.56
C LEU A 8 14.51 -0.96 -8.77
N ASP A 9 15.15 0.03 -9.41
CA ASP A 9 16.04 -0.23 -10.55
C ASP A 9 17.23 -1.12 -10.16
N ASP A 10 17.83 -0.86 -9.00
CA ASP A 10 18.92 -1.70 -8.51
C ASP A 10 18.43 -3.09 -8.07
N ALA A 11 17.22 -3.20 -7.52
CA ALA A 11 16.60 -4.47 -7.17
C ALA A 11 16.40 -5.38 -8.39
N PHE A 12 15.92 -4.83 -9.51
CA PHE A 12 15.82 -5.57 -10.77
C PHE A 12 17.19 -6.07 -11.23
N LYS A 13 18.24 -5.24 -11.15
CA LYS A 13 19.60 -5.66 -11.52
C LYS A 13 20.16 -6.75 -10.62
N VAL A 14 19.79 -6.76 -9.33
CA VAL A 14 20.16 -7.83 -8.40
C VAL A 14 19.47 -9.13 -8.81
N LEU A 15 18.15 -9.13 -8.98
CA LEU A 15 17.42 -10.34 -9.36
C LEU A 15 17.84 -10.90 -10.73
N LEU A 16 18.18 -10.04 -11.70
CA LEU A 16 18.72 -10.47 -12.99
C LEU A 16 20.05 -11.23 -12.91
N ARG A 17 20.76 -11.13 -11.79
CA ARG A 17 22.02 -11.84 -11.53
C ARG A 17 21.83 -13.07 -10.63
N MET A 18 20.62 -13.29 -10.11
CA MET A 18 20.28 -14.46 -9.30
C MET A 18 19.95 -15.66 -10.20
N ASP A 19 19.72 -16.81 -9.57
CA ASP A 19 19.36 -18.05 -10.25
C ASP A 19 17.91 -18.03 -10.80
N GLU A 20 17.59 -18.90 -11.76
CA GLU A 20 16.24 -19.00 -12.34
C GLU A 20 15.25 -19.81 -11.46
N SER A 21 15.47 -19.78 -10.14
CA SER A 21 14.62 -20.49 -9.18
C SER A 21 13.20 -19.92 -9.14
N ASP A 22 12.26 -20.73 -8.64
CA ASP A 22 10.88 -20.28 -8.48
C ASP A 22 10.76 -19.17 -7.42
N ASP A 23 11.64 -19.14 -6.41
CA ASP A 23 11.75 -18.02 -5.47
C ASP A 23 12.12 -16.71 -6.20
N THR A 24 13.17 -16.74 -7.03
CA THR A 24 13.59 -15.57 -7.82
C THR A 24 12.46 -15.08 -8.75
N LYS A 25 11.70 -15.99 -9.37
CA LYS A 25 10.52 -15.62 -10.19
C LYS A 25 9.43 -14.94 -9.36
N ILE A 26 9.15 -15.43 -8.15
CA ILE A 26 8.15 -14.83 -7.24
C ILE A 26 8.59 -13.42 -6.84
N ARG A 27 9.85 -13.23 -6.46
CA ARG A 27 10.41 -11.91 -6.12
C ARG A 27 10.37 -10.95 -7.30
N TYR A 28 10.70 -11.43 -8.50
CA TYR A 28 10.64 -10.63 -9.72
C TYR A 28 9.21 -10.16 -10.01
N LYS A 29 8.23 -11.06 -9.87
CA LYS A 29 6.80 -10.71 -9.99
C LYS A 29 6.40 -9.65 -8.96
N ALA A 30 6.87 -9.75 -7.71
CA ALA A 30 6.59 -8.75 -6.68
C ALA A 30 7.20 -7.37 -7.01
N LEU A 31 8.42 -7.31 -7.57
CA LEU A 31 9.00 -6.04 -8.04
C LEU A 31 8.19 -5.44 -9.20
N ILE A 32 7.66 -6.26 -10.11
CA ILE A 32 6.76 -5.79 -11.18
C ILE A 32 5.49 -5.17 -10.58
N GLU A 33 4.87 -5.81 -9.60
CA GLU A 33 3.67 -5.26 -8.95
C GLU A 33 3.98 -3.95 -8.19
N LEU A 34 5.14 -3.85 -7.53
CA LEU A 34 5.60 -2.60 -6.93
C LEU A 34 5.81 -1.49 -7.96
N GLN A 35 6.40 -1.84 -9.12
CA GLN A 35 6.56 -0.90 -10.23
C GLN A 35 5.20 -0.43 -10.75
N LYS A 36 4.24 -1.34 -10.97
CA LYS A 36 2.89 -0.99 -11.41
C LYS A 36 2.19 -0.04 -10.43
N TYR A 37 2.36 -0.23 -9.13
CA TYR A 37 1.84 0.69 -8.12
C TYR A 37 2.42 2.09 -8.28
N ILE A 38 3.75 2.19 -8.39
CA ILE A 38 4.45 3.47 -8.58
C ILE A 38 3.97 4.15 -9.86
N ASP A 39 3.90 3.39 -10.96
CA ASP A 39 3.49 3.83 -12.30
C ASP A 39 2.00 4.18 -12.37
N GLY A 40 1.19 3.72 -11.42
CA GLY A 40 -0.23 4.01 -11.34
C GLY A 40 -0.57 5.40 -10.79
N PHE A 41 0.39 6.11 -10.18
CA PHE A 41 0.26 7.46 -9.62
C PHE A 41 -0.91 7.70 -8.65
N SER A 42 -1.56 6.63 -8.16
CA SER A 42 -2.69 6.74 -7.22
C SER A 42 -2.27 7.36 -5.89
N TRP A 43 -1.01 7.17 -5.51
CA TRP A 43 -0.38 7.74 -4.31
C TRP A 43 -0.15 9.27 -4.36
N TYR A 44 -0.27 9.90 -5.54
CA TYR A 44 0.12 11.30 -5.68
C TYR A 44 -1.04 12.26 -5.41
N THR A 45 -0.89 13.10 -4.37
CA THR A 45 -1.90 14.08 -3.91
C THR A 45 -1.55 15.55 -4.23
N GLY A 46 -0.43 15.78 -4.92
CA GLY A 46 0.05 17.13 -5.25
C GLY A 46 -0.54 17.72 -6.53
N SER A 47 0.12 18.73 -7.10
CA SER A 47 -0.33 19.38 -8.33
C SER A 47 -0.21 18.50 -9.57
N ALA A 48 -1.22 18.53 -10.44
CA ALA A 48 -1.26 17.76 -11.69
C ALA A 48 -0.02 18.01 -12.57
N LYS A 49 0.42 19.27 -12.69
CA LYS A 49 1.65 19.62 -13.44
C LYS A 49 2.87 18.86 -12.95
N ILE A 50 3.08 18.77 -11.64
CA ILE A 50 4.22 18.05 -11.07
C ILE A 50 4.05 16.54 -11.24
N ARG A 51 2.81 16.01 -11.13
CA ARG A 51 2.52 14.60 -11.43
C ARG A 51 2.94 14.24 -12.85
N ASP A 52 2.49 15.01 -13.83
CA ASP A 52 2.75 14.77 -15.26
C ASP A 52 4.26 14.88 -15.56
N GLU A 53 4.96 15.80 -14.90
CA GLU A 53 6.42 15.87 -14.96
C GLU A 53 7.08 14.62 -14.37
N ILE A 54 6.65 14.16 -13.18
CA ILE A 54 7.21 12.96 -12.56
C ILE A 54 6.98 11.77 -13.50
N GLU A 55 5.74 11.50 -13.91
CA GLU A 55 5.33 10.41 -14.81
C GLU A 55 6.21 10.34 -16.06
N LYS A 56 6.47 11.49 -16.68
CA LYS A 56 7.27 11.57 -17.90
C LYS A 56 8.76 11.36 -17.67
N TYR A 57 9.30 11.75 -16.52
CA TYR A 57 10.75 11.94 -16.35
C TYR A 57 11.42 11.08 -15.27
N TYR A 58 10.71 10.45 -14.33
CA TYR A 58 11.35 9.74 -13.20
C TYR A 58 12.22 8.54 -13.61
N LYS A 59 11.93 7.91 -14.76
CA LYS A 59 12.73 6.83 -15.37
C LYS A 59 13.89 7.34 -16.24
N LEU A 60 14.03 8.66 -16.40
CA LEU A 60 15.06 9.27 -17.24
C LEU A 60 16.14 9.94 -16.38
N PRO A 61 17.34 10.20 -16.95
CA PRO A 61 18.36 10.97 -16.26
C PRO A 61 17.84 12.35 -15.82
N ILE A 62 18.21 12.77 -14.61
CA ILE A 62 17.82 14.08 -14.06
C ILE A 62 18.24 15.23 -14.98
N SER A 63 19.39 15.11 -15.66
CA SER A 63 19.85 16.10 -16.64
C SER A 63 18.85 16.29 -17.79
N HIS A 64 18.20 15.20 -18.23
CA HIS A 64 17.19 15.26 -19.28
C HIS A 64 15.91 15.98 -18.79
N TRP A 65 15.44 15.67 -17.58
CA TRP A 65 14.30 16.37 -16.97
C TRP A 65 14.60 17.87 -16.81
N ALA A 66 15.75 18.21 -16.22
CA ALA A 66 16.17 19.59 -15.99
C ALA A 66 16.20 20.39 -17.31
N CYS A 67 16.81 19.83 -18.36
CA CYS A 67 16.86 20.43 -19.68
C CYS A 67 15.46 20.66 -20.28
N LYS A 68 14.56 19.68 -20.18
CA LYS A 68 13.22 19.78 -20.79
C LYS A 68 12.25 20.68 -20.05
N THR A 69 12.46 20.92 -18.76
CA THR A 69 11.55 21.72 -17.91
C THR A 69 12.11 23.08 -17.50
N GLY A 70 13.38 23.36 -17.79
CA GLY A 70 14.08 24.56 -17.32
C GLY A 70 14.34 24.59 -15.81
N ARG A 71 14.07 23.49 -15.09
CA ARG A 71 14.33 23.37 -13.66
C ARG A 71 15.81 23.10 -13.39
N SER A 72 16.29 23.50 -12.22
CA SER A 72 17.61 23.06 -11.77
C SER A 72 17.62 21.55 -11.46
N PRO A 73 18.74 20.85 -11.68
CA PRO A 73 18.89 19.44 -11.28
C PRO A 73 18.59 19.21 -9.79
N LYS A 74 18.89 20.19 -8.93
CA LYS A 74 18.58 20.14 -7.50
C LYS A 74 17.07 20.08 -7.24
N ASN A 75 16.29 20.87 -7.99
CA ASN A 75 14.83 20.88 -7.86
C ASN A 75 14.21 19.57 -8.36
N CYS A 76 14.67 19.02 -9.49
CA CYS A 76 14.20 17.72 -9.98
C CYS A 76 14.47 16.60 -8.97
N ASN A 77 15.68 16.57 -8.37
CA ASN A 77 16.00 15.60 -7.31
C ASN A 77 15.12 15.77 -6.07
N LEU A 78 14.82 17.01 -5.68
CA LEU A 78 13.94 17.29 -4.54
C LEU A 78 12.51 16.78 -4.79
N ILE A 79 12.00 16.98 -6.01
CA ILE A 79 10.68 16.47 -6.40
C ILE A 79 10.67 14.94 -6.31
N LEU A 80 11.65 14.24 -6.90
CA LEU A 80 11.73 12.77 -6.79
C LEU A 80 11.86 12.29 -5.35
N LYS A 81 12.62 13.01 -4.53
CA LYS A 81 12.74 12.66 -3.11
C LYS A 81 11.38 12.73 -2.43
N ARG A 82 10.65 13.85 -2.58
CA ARG A 82 9.32 14.02 -1.99
C ARG A 82 8.33 12.96 -2.49
N SER A 83 8.32 12.69 -3.79
CA SER A 83 7.52 11.60 -4.35
C SER A 83 7.87 10.24 -3.76
N SER A 84 9.17 9.97 -3.59
CA SER A 84 9.65 8.74 -2.96
C SER A 84 9.20 8.64 -1.50
N ASP A 85 9.23 9.74 -0.76
CA ASP A 85 8.81 9.79 0.63
C ASP A 85 7.28 9.54 0.72
N THR A 86 6.48 10.17 -0.15
CA THR A 86 5.02 9.89 -0.24
C THR A 86 4.71 8.44 -0.56
N ILE A 87 5.41 7.83 -1.53
CA ILE A 87 5.21 6.40 -1.82
C ILE A 87 5.48 5.56 -0.57
N ARG A 88 6.61 5.81 0.12
CA ARG A 88 6.99 5.08 1.34
C ARG A 88 6.05 5.34 2.51
N GLU A 89 5.44 6.51 2.60
CA GLU A 89 4.36 6.77 3.55
C GLU A 89 3.12 5.93 3.23
N CYS A 90 2.80 5.68 1.96
CA CYS A 90 1.66 4.87 1.57
C CYS A 90 1.89 3.37 1.77
N ILE A 91 3.09 2.87 1.44
CA ILE A 91 3.34 1.42 1.39
C ILE A 91 4.37 0.94 2.40
N GLY A 92 5.08 1.80 3.13
CA GLY A 92 6.18 1.43 4.01
C GLY A 92 7.58 1.59 3.39
N TYR A 93 8.60 1.68 4.25
CA TYR A 93 9.96 2.06 3.88
C TYR A 93 10.85 0.88 3.46
N ASP A 94 10.51 -0.35 3.85
CA ASP A 94 11.35 -1.55 3.70
C ASP A 94 10.87 -2.49 2.58
N LYS A 95 9.87 -2.10 1.78
CA LYS A 95 9.22 -2.99 0.80
C LYS A 95 10.17 -3.57 -0.24
N VAL A 96 11.10 -2.78 -0.77
CA VAL A 96 12.11 -3.28 -1.74
C VAL A 96 13.05 -4.27 -1.06
N ASP A 97 13.47 -3.99 0.17
CA ASP A 97 14.37 -4.86 0.94
C ASP A 97 13.69 -6.19 1.30
N LYS A 98 12.43 -6.15 1.77
CA LYS A 98 11.60 -7.34 2.00
C LYS A 98 11.45 -8.20 0.75
N ILE A 99 11.26 -7.59 -0.43
CA ILE A 99 11.17 -8.35 -1.68
C ILE A 99 12.51 -9.04 -2.01
N LEU A 100 13.65 -8.37 -1.80
CA LEU A 100 14.95 -8.91 -2.17
C LEU A 100 15.50 -9.92 -1.16
N ASN A 101 15.45 -9.57 0.12
CA ASN A 101 16.18 -10.24 1.19
C ASN A 101 15.27 -10.93 2.21
N GLY A 102 13.97 -10.63 2.19
CA GLY A 102 12.99 -11.22 3.10
C GLY A 102 12.62 -12.66 2.76
N THR A 103 11.80 -13.27 3.60
CA THR A 103 11.19 -14.59 3.37
C THR A 103 10.12 -14.52 2.27
N LEU A 104 9.70 -15.67 1.73
CA LEU A 104 8.56 -15.72 0.81
C LEU A 104 7.26 -15.17 1.43
N SER A 105 7.09 -15.30 2.75
CA SER A 105 5.96 -14.67 3.45
C SER A 105 6.07 -13.14 3.42
N ASP A 106 7.27 -12.57 3.58
CA ASP A 106 7.48 -11.13 3.46
C ASP A 106 7.12 -10.64 2.05
N VAL A 107 7.55 -11.37 1.02
CA VAL A 107 7.22 -11.05 -0.38
C VAL A 107 5.70 -11.07 -0.61
N LYS A 108 5.01 -12.05 -0.04
CA LYS A 108 3.53 -12.15 -0.08
C LYS A 108 2.88 -10.96 0.62
N HIS A 109 3.35 -10.57 1.81
CA HIS A 109 2.84 -9.41 2.54
C HIS A 109 3.04 -8.11 1.79
N VAL A 110 4.18 -7.95 1.11
CA VAL A 110 4.42 -6.79 0.24
C VAL A 110 3.38 -6.74 -0.89
N GLY A 111 3.13 -7.88 -1.55
CA GLY A 111 2.10 -7.98 -2.59
C GLY A 111 0.71 -7.60 -2.08
N ASN A 112 0.32 -8.12 -0.92
CA ASN A 112 -0.94 -7.77 -0.26
C ASN A 112 -1.01 -6.27 0.04
N SER A 113 0.05 -5.70 0.60
CA SER A 113 0.13 -4.28 0.95
C SER A 113 -0.06 -3.37 -0.28
N LEU A 114 0.51 -3.75 -1.44
CA LEU A 114 0.45 -2.94 -2.66
C LEU A 114 -0.95 -2.87 -3.27
N VAL A 115 -1.64 -4.01 -3.36
CA VAL A 115 -3.00 -4.05 -3.90
C VAL A 115 -3.97 -3.32 -2.97
N VAL A 116 -3.80 -3.51 -1.67
CA VAL A 116 -4.56 -2.82 -0.65
C VAL A 116 -4.31 -1.31 -0.71
N ALA A 117 -3.06 -0.84 -0.76
CA ALA A 117 -2.72 0.57 -0.92
C ALA A 117 -3.29 1.16 -2.23
N SER A 118 -3.31 0.39 -3.32
CA SER A 118 -3.90 0.80 -4.61
C SER A 118 -5.39 1.05 -4.52
N LEU A 119 -6.11 0.23 -3.75
CA LEU A 119 -7.54 0.41 -3.51
C LEU A 119 -7.81 1.63 -2.62
N TYR A 120 -6.99 1.83 -1.59
CA TYR A 120 -7.17 2.93 -0.63
C TYR A 120 -6.94 4.28 -1.28
N ALA A 121 -5.90 4.40 -2.08
CA ALA A 121 -5.61 5.61 -2.84
C ALA A 121 -6.73 5.99 -3.83
N ARG A 122 -7.57 5.03 -4.25
CA ARG A 122 -8.63 5.23 -5.25
C ARG A 122 -10.05 5.33 -4.66
N PHE A 123 -10.30 4.78 -3.48
CA PHE A 123 -11.66 4.59 -2.95
C PHE A 123 -11.88 5.08 -1.50
N ALA A 124 -10.87 5.58 -0.80
CA ALA A 124 -11.01 5.96 0.60
C ALA A 124 -11.68 7.34 0.78
N SER A 125 -12.96 7.35 1.14
CA SER A 125 -13.38 8.31 2.17
C SER A 125 -13.03 7.70 3.53
N GLU A 126 -12.41 8.47 4.41
CA GLU A 126 -11.97 8.01 5.75
C GLU A 126 -13.12 7.35 6.53
N PHE A 127 -14.35 7.87 6.35
CA PHE A 127 -15.58 7.35 6.95
C PHE A 127 -15.94 5.91 6.57
N ILE A 128 -15.63 5.47 5.35
CA ILE A 128 -15.94 4.11 4.87
C ILE A 128 -15.04 3.09 5.55
N ILE A 129 -13.76 3.45 5.68
CA ILE A 129 -12.75 2.61 6.31
C ILE A 129 -13.05 2.49 7.79
N GLU A 130 -13.44 3.58 8.45
CA GLU A 130 -13.81 3.59 9.86
C GLU A 130 -15.02 2.69 10.17
N ASP A 131 -16.06 2.73 9.33
CA ASP A 131 -17.23 1.85 9.51
C ASP A 131 -16.89 0.38 9.23
N ALA A 132 -16.06 0.12 8.22
CA ALA A 132 -15.54 -1.21 7.93
C ALA A 132 -14.75 -1.79 9.12
N LEU A 133 -13.81 -0.99 9.63
CA LEU A 133 -13.00 -1.27 10.82
C LEU A 133 -13.85 -1.63 12.03
N ARG A 134 -14.84 -0.79 12.36
CA ARG A 134 -15.72 -0.98 13.52
C ARG A 134 -16.49 -2.31 13.44
N ARG A 135 -16.86 -2.74 12.24
CA ARG A 135 -17.71 -3.92 12.05
C ARG A 135 -16.90 -5.21 11.93
N THR A 136 -15.63 -5.14 11.55
CA THR A 136 -14.77 -6.32 11.39
C THR A 136 -13.81 -6.54 12.56
N CYS A 137 -13.62 -5.57 13.47
CA CYS A 137 -12.66 -5.66 14.57
C CYS A 137 -12.92 -6.81 15.55
N ARG A 138 -14.10 -7.42 15.53
CA ARG A 138 -14.47 -8.56 16.37
C ARG A 138 -14.07 -9.92 15.80
N TYR A 139 -13.62 -9.99 14.55
CA TYR A 139 -13.22 -11.24 13.90
C TYR A 139 -11.70 -11.44 14.03
N GLN A 140 -11.30 -12.67 14.36
CA GLN A 140 -9.90 -13.02 14.52
C GLN A 140 -9.25 -13.17 13.14
N CYS A 141 -8.25 -12.35 12.85
CA CYS A 141 -7.38 -12.48 11.67
C CYS A 141 -6.17 -13.37 11.98
N SER A 142 -6.41 -14.61 12.43
CA SER A 142 -5.33 -15.53 12.83
C SER A 142 -4.52 -16.08 11.67
N ASN A 143 -5.02 -15.94 10.43
CA ASN A 143 -4.46 -16.56 9.23
C ASN A 143 -4.06 -15.49 8.19
N GLU A 144 -2.94 -15.72 7.52
CA GLU A 144 -2.43 -14.88 6.43
C GLU A 144 -2.96 -15.34 5.07
N TYR A 145 -3.75 -14.50 4.40
CA TYR A 145 -4.39 -14.85 3.13
C TYR A 145 -3.57 -14.41 1.92
N ASP A 146 -3.67 -15.15 0.81
CA ASP A 146 -3.13 -14.70 -0.49
C ASP A 146 -4.06 -13.67 -1.14
N ILE A 147 -3.50 -12.70 -1.86
CA ILE A 147 -4.29 -11.69 -2.59
C ILE A 147 -5.33 -12.29 -3.52
N SER A 148 -5.02 -13.44 -4.14
CA SER A 148 -5.92 -14.17 -5.01
C SER A 148 -7.17 -14.67 -4.28
N GLU A 149 -7.07 -14.88 -2.96
CA GLU A 149 -8.16 -15.34 -2.11
C GLU A 149 -9.04 -14.20 -1.59
N LEU A 150 -8.58 -12.95 -1.74
CA LEU A 150 -9.22 -11.74 -1.20
C LEU A 150 -10.05 -10.97 -2.24
N GLN A 151 -10.14 -11.46 -3.48
CA GLN A 151 -10.72 -10.71 -4.61
C GLN A 151 -12.17 -10.26 -4.39
N VAL A 152 -12.97 -11.07 -3.70
CA VAL A 152 -14.38 -10.74 -3.40
C VAL A 152 -14.47 -9.59 -2.41
N GLU A 153 -13.70 -9.67 -1.32
CA GLU A 153 -13.62 -8.66 -0.28
C GLU A 153 -13.02 -7.34 -0.81
N LEU A 154 -11.97 -7.41 -1.63
CA LEU A 154 -11.36 -6.25 -2.29
C LEU A 154 -12.34 -5.57 -3.25
N LYS A 155 -13.09 -6.35 -4.04
CA LYS A 155 -14.13 -5.83 -4.94
C LYS A 155 -15.26 -5.17 -4.15
N PHE A 156 -15.66 -5.76 -3.04
CA PHE A 156 -16.67 -5.20 -2.15
C PHE A 156 -16.27 -3.82 -1.59
N LEU A 157 -15.02 -3.67 -1.13
CA LEU A 157 -14.49 -2.37 -0.70
C LEU A 157 -14.44 -1.35 -1.84
N SER A 158 -14.15 -1.77 -3.07
CA SER A 158 -14.07 -0.87 -4.24
C SER A 158 -15.43 -0.37 -4.76
N ALA A 159 -16.52 -1.11 -4.53
CA ALA A 159 -17.86 -0.81 -5.04
C ALA A 159 -18.76 -0.14 -3.99
N PHE A 160 -18.15 0.37 -2.92
CA PHE A 160 -18.85 0.62 -1.68
C PHE A 160 -19.70 1.89 -1.67
N THR A 161 -20.96 1.73 -1.26
CA THR A 161 -21.84 2.81 -0.76
C THR A 161 -22.36 2.41 0.62
N LYS A 162 -22.56 3.35 1.56
CA LYS A 162 -22.97 3.04 2.95
C LYS A 162 -24.17 2.08 3.05
N TRP A 163 -25.15 2.24 2.15
CA TRP A 163 -26.33 1.35 2.02
C TRP A 163 -25.99 -0.09 1.59
N SER A 164 -24.94 -0.28 0.80
CA SER A 164 -24.55 -1.61 0.31
C SER A 164 -23.89 -2.48 1.40
N TRP A 165 -23.41 -1.91 2.51
CA TRP A 165 -22.75 -2.67 3.57
C TRP A 165 -23.73 -3.53 4.35
N GLU A 166 -24.81 -2.92 4.82
CA GLU A 166 -25.79 -3.58 5.69
C GLU A 166 -26.44 -4.77 4.98
N PHE A 167 -26.60 -4.69 3.65
CA PHE A 167 -27.16 -5.76 2.84
C PHE A 167 -26.16 -6.86 2.44
N ASN A 168 -24.86 -6.57 2.40
CA ASN A 168 -23.88 -7.47 1.79
C ASN A 168 -22.74 -7.92 2.71
N ILE A 169 -22.55 -7.33 3.91
CA ILE A 169 -21.50 -7.81 4.83
C ILE A 169 -21.73 -9.26 5.27
N GLY A 170 -22.98 -9.69 5.40
CA GLY A 170 -23.30 -11.10 5.69
C GLY A 170 -22.91 -12.08 4.57
N LYS A 171 -22.48 -11.58 3.40
CA LYS A 171 -22.11 -12.38 2.21
C LYS A 171 -20.61 -12.44 1.96
N ILE A 172 -19.80 -11.69 2.70
CA ILE A 172 -18.33 -11.69 2.59
C ILE A 172 -17.70 -12.49 3.73
N ASN A 173 -16.49 -13.00 3.51
CA ASN A 173 -15.77 -13.68 4.58
C ASN A 173 -15.18 -12.61 5.53
N ASN A 174 -15.69 -12.58 6.76
CA ASN A 174 -15.31 -11.58 7.74
C ASN A 174 -13.85 -11.69 8.19
N ASP A 175 -13.25 -12.88 8.20
CA ASP A 175 -11.85 -13.10 8.58
C ASP A 175 -10.90 -12.56 7.50
N LYS A 176 -11.24 -12.79 6.22
CA LYS A 176 -10.53 -12.21 5.07
C LYS A 176 -10.62 -10.70 5.04
N MET A 177 -11.81 -10.15 5.34
CA MET A 177 -12.01 -8.71 5.45
C MET A 177 -11.22 -8.13 6.62
N ALA A 178 -11.22 -8.80 7.78
CA ALA A 178 -10.41 -8.43 8.93
C ALA A 178 -8.92 -8.45 8.61
N TYR A 179 -8.43 -9.43 7.83
CA TYR A 179 -7.04 -9.48 7.37
C TYR A 179 -6.70 -8.32 6.43
N ILE A 180 -7.55 -7.99 5.44
CA ILE A 180 -7.34 -6.80 4.58
C ILE A 180 -7.17 -5.55 5.46
N ILE A 181 -8.08 -5.39 6.42
CA ILE A 181 -8.11 -4.29 7.39
C ILE A 181 -6.90 -4.31 8.33
N GLN A 182 -6.39 -5.47 8.70
CA GLN A 182 -5.15 -5.62 9.44
C GLN A 182 -3.94 -5.18 8.59
N VAL A 183 -3.86 -5.58 7.32
CA VAL A 183 -2.80 -5.13 6.40
C VAL A 183 -2.81 -3.60 6.28
N LEU A 184 -3.97 -2.99 6.27
CA LEU A 184 -4.15 -1.53 6.26
C LEU A 184 -3.72 -0.83 7.54
N ASN A 185 -3.98 -1.48 8.65
CA ASN A 185 -3.63 -0.97 9.96
C ASN A 185 -2.20 -1.28 10.36
N SER A 186 -1.58 -2.28 9.71
CA SER A 186 -0.20 -2.68 9.95
C SER A 186 0.69 -1.46 9.84
N THR A 187 1.47 -1.26 10.89
CA THR A 187 2.17 -0.04 11.29
C THR A 187 3.29 0.41 10.35
N GLU A 188 3.38 -0.14 9.13
CA GLU A 188 4.46 0.18 8.20
C GLU A 188 4.29 1.56 7.55
N ALA A 189 3.07 2.11 7.57
CA ALA A 189 2.71 3.45 7.12
C ALA A 189 2.32 4.36 8.31
N GLY A 190 3.33 4.94 8.98
CA GLY A 190 3.36 6.34 9.44
C GLY A 190 2.34 6.95 10.41
N TYR A 191 1.32 6.25 10.91
CA TYR A 191 0.31 6.84 11.84
C TYR A 191 0.32 6.18 13.23
N LEU A 192 1.50 5.98 13.82
CA LEU A 192 1.60 5.23 15.08
C LEU A 192 0.87 5.94 16.24
N ASP A 193 0.94 7.27 16.33
CA ASP A 193 0.41 8.01 17.49
C ASP A 193 -1.13 8.13 17.48
N ASP A 194 -1.73 8.41 16.32
CA ASP A 194 -3.18 8.45 16.18
C ASP A 194 -3.79 7.04 16.29
N LYS A 195 -3.11 6.02 15.74
CA LYS A 195 -3.55 4.61 15.83
C LYS A 195 -3.39 4.04 17.24
N VAL A 196 -2.32 4.36 17.97
CA VAL A 196 -2.15 3.94 19.37
C VAL A 196 -3.21 4.62 20.25
N SER A 197 -3.53 5.88 19.97
CA SER A 197 -4.63 6.59 20.65
C SER A 197 -5.99 5.95 20.34
N PHE A 198 -6.21 5.56 19.09
CA PHE A 198 -7.42 4.88 18.63
C PHE A 198 -7.54 3.46 19.22
N LEU A 199 -6.48 2.65 19.18
CA LEU A 199 -6.45 1.30 19.78
C LEU A 199 -6.59 1.36 21.30
N LYS A 200 -5.98 2.34 21.98
CA LYS A 200 -6.18 2.57 23.42
C LYS A 200 -7.61 3.00 23.74
N TYR A 201 -8.21 3.83 22.88
CA TYR A 201 -9.62 4.19 23.00
C TYR A 201 -10.51 2.94 22.90
N PHE A 202 -10.36 2.10 21.87
CA PHE A 202 -11.18 0.89 21.73
C PHE A 202 -10.91 -0.15 22.82
N ALA A 203 -9.67 -0.33 23.26
CA ALA A 203 -9.36 -1.21 24.40
C ALA A 203 -10.03 -0.74 25.70
N LYS A 204 -10.15 0.58 25.90
CA LYS A 204 -10.83 1.19 27.05
C LYS A 204 -12.36 1.10 26.96
N HIS A 205 -12.92 0.94 25.76
CA HIS A 205 -14.38 0.95 25.52
C HIS A 205 -14.90 -0.41 24.98
N LYS A 206 -14.11 -1.49 25.09
CA LYS A 206 -14.43 -2.81 24.52
C LYS A 206 -15.75 -3.40 25.03
N ASP A 207 -16.17 -3.00 26.22
CA ASP A 207 -17.35 -3.54 26.91
C ASP A 207 -18.58 -2.61 26.82
N MET A 208 -18.50 -1.47 26.12
CA MET A 208 -19.62 -0.52 26.03
C MET A 208 -20.83 -1.03 25.22
N HIS A 209 -20.70 -2.14 24.49
CA HIS A 209 -21.77 -2.72 23.69
C HIS A 209 -22.23 -4.11 24.19
N LEU A 210 -21.85 -4.50 25.42
CA LEU A 210 -22.46 -5.64 26.11
C LEU A 210 -23.74 -5.26 26.86
N LEU A 211 -24.17 -4.00 26.77
CA LEU A 211 -25.42 -3.50 27.28
C LEU A 211 -26.16 -2.85 26.10
N ASP A 212 -26.92 -3.65 25.37
CA ASP A 212 -28.15 -3.24 24.69
C ASP A 212 -28.81 -4.53 24.20
N GLU A 213 -29.73 -5.04 25.04
CA GLU A 213 -30.81 -5.96 24.68
C GLU A 213 -31.84 -5.25 23.78
#